data_AF-A0A0C4F8R6-F1
#
_entry.id   AF-A0A0C4F8R6-F1
#
_cell.length_a   1.000
_cell.length_b   1.000
_cell.length_c   1.000
_cell.angle_alpha   90.00
_cell.angle_beta   90.00
_cell.angle_gamma   90.00
#
_symmetry.space_group_name_H-M   'P 1'
#
loop_
_entity.id
_entity.type
_entity.pdbx_description
1 polymer ?
#
loop_
_entity_poly.entity_id
_entity_poly.type
_entity_poly.pdbx_seq_one_letter_code
_entity_poly.pdbx_strand_id
1 'polypeptide(L)'
;MDRKSVIKNILRSQAEILANTSRIQMAVAEAASVLLAEDEDVKPAPTHRGSIKGRSANLARDFELGYQQLFKDYFAESPTCPPDVFRRRFRMQQSLFLQIVHDVEGHNHILCRRTMHLASRDYSQSRKSLLPSACLPTEAPLMLMTSIFELLRLYSEEYL
;
A
#
# COMPACT_ATOMS: atom_id res chain seq x y z
N MET A 1 78.55 -28.51 13.01
CA MET A 1 77.23 -28.07 13.52
C MET A 1 76.48 -29.30 14.02
N ASP A 2 76.03 -29.32 15.28
CA ASP A 2 75.32 -30.46 15.88
C ASP A 2 73.85 -30.50 15.42
N ARG A 3 73.42 -31.62 14.82
CA ARG A 3 72.04 -31.76 14.28
C ARG A 3 70.98 -31.64 15.38
N LYS A 4 71.30 -32.06 16.60
CA LYS A 4 70.37 -31.99 17.75
C LYS A 4 70.08 -30.54 18.15
N SER A 5 71.09 -29.67 18.09
CA SER A 5 70.91 -28.25 18.44
C SER A 5 70.08 -27.51 17.40
N VAL A 6 70.23 -27.84 16.11
CA VAL A 6 69.40 -27.29 15.02
C VAL A 6 67.93 -27.64 15.21
N ILE A 7 67.61 -28.92 15.44
CA ILE A 7 66.22 -29.36 15.65
C ILE A 7 65.61 -28.71 16.90
N LYS A 8 66.38 -28.61 18.00
CA LYS A 8 65.92 -27.96 19.24
C LYS A 8 65.59 -26.48 19.02
N ASN A 9 66.38 -25.77 18.21
CA ASN A 9 66.13 -24.36 17.91
C ASN A 9 64.89 -24.18 17.02
N ILE A 10 64.67 -25.07 16.05
CA ILE A 10 63.46 -25.06 15.21
C ILE A 10 62.22 -25.30 16.08
N LEU A 11 62.23 -26.33 16.92
CA LEU A 11 61.08 -26.63 17.79
C LEU A 11 60.78 -25.48 18.76
N ARG A 12 61.81 -24.81 19.29
CA ARG A 12 61.64 -23.61 20.12
C ARG A 12 60.99 -22.46 19.34
N SER A 13 61.49 -22.17 18.14
CA SER A 13 60.90 -21.12 17.29
C SER A 13 59.45 -21.42 16.90
N GLN A 14 59.12 -22.68 16.63
CA GLN A 14 57.75 -23.10 16.30
C GLN A 14 56.81 -22.91 17.51
N ALA A 15 57.26 -23.25 18.71
CA ALA A 15 56.47 -23.03 19.93
C ALA A 15 56.20 -21.54 20.20
N GLU A 16 57.19 -20.67 19.95
CA GLU A 16 57.05 -19.23 20.11
C GLU A 16 56.08 -18.61 19.08
N ILE A 17 56.16 -19.04 17.81
CA ILE A 17 55.23 -18.61 16.76
C ILE A 17 53.80 -19.01 17.10
N LEU A 18 53.58 -20.26 17.52
CA LEU A 18 52.25 -20.75 17.88
C LEU A 18 51.67 -19.96 19.08
N ALA A 19 52.48 -19.70 20.11
CA ALA A 19 52.05 -18.92 21.26
C ALA A 19 51.67 -17.47 20.89
N ASN A 20 52.40 -16.85 19.96
CA ASN A 20 52.09 -15.51 19.48
C ASN A 20 50.80 -15.48 18.66
N THR A 21 50.57 -16.48 17.82
CA THR A 21 49.31 -16.62 17.07
C THR A 21 48.11 -16.71 18.00
N SER A 22 48.17 -17.52 19.07
CA SER A 22 47.07 -17.63 20.03
C SER A 22 46.82 -16.32 20.79
N ARG A 23 47.87 -15.56 21.13
CA ARG A 23 47.73 -14.25 21.78
C ARG A 23 47.06 -13.22 20.85
N ILE A 24 47.47 -13.19 19.59
CA ILE A 24 46.87 -12.30 18.59
C ILE A 24 45.40 -12.68 18.37
N GLN A 25 45.10 -13.97 18.22
CA GLN A 25 43.72 -14.45 18.05
C GLN A 25 42.83 -14.07 19.25
N MET A 26 43.34 -14.19 20.47
CA MET A 26 42.61 -13.82 21.69
C MET A 26 42.35 -12.30 21.76
N ALA A 27 43.36 -11.47 21.47
CA ALA A 27 43.21 -10.02 21.46
C ALA A 27 42.23 -9.53 20.37
N VAL A 28 42.25 -10.18 19.20
CA VAL A 28 41.29 -9.91 18.12
C VAL A 28 39.87 -10.31 18.51
N ALA A 29 39.70 -11.46 19.17
CA ALA A 29 38.39 -11.91 19.65
C ALA A 29 37.83 -10.99 20.75
N GLU A 30 38.68 -10.49 21.64
CA GLU A 30 38.31 -9.52 22.68
C GLU A 30 37.94 -8.15 22.09
N ALA A 31 38.71 -7.65 21.13
CA ALA A 31 38.36 -6.40 20.44
C ALA A 31 37.04 -6.53 19.66
N ALA A 32 36.77 -7.70 19.07
CA ALA A 32 35.52 -7.97 18.37
C ALA A 32 34.31 -7.97 19.32
N SER A 33 34.42 -8.50 20.53
CA SER A 33 33.30 -8.47 21.49
C SER A 33 32.96 -7.05 21.95
N VAL A 34 33.96 -6.17 22.09
CA VAL A 34 33.75 -4.75 22.42
C VAL A 34 33.08 -4.01 21.26
N LEU A 35 33.51 -4.24 20.03
CA LEU A 35 32.89 -3.64 18.84
C LEU A 35 31.45 -4.12 18.60
N LEU A 36 31.13 -5.34 19.03
CA LEU A 36 29.78 -5.90 18.98
C LEU A 36 28.91 -5.51 20.20
N ALA A 37 29.48 -4.81 21.20
CA ALA A 37 28.77 -4.40 22.41
C ALA A 37 28.09 -3.02 22.29
N GLU A 38 28.13 -2.38 21.13
CA GLU A 38 27.38 -1.16 20.82
C GLU A 38 26.18 -1.53 19.95
N ASP A 39 24.99 -1.79 20.52
CA ASP A 39 23.70 -1.74 19.80
C ASP A 39 22.44 -2.02 20.65
N GLU A 40 22.34 -1.59 21.91
CA GLU A 40 21.10 -1.76 22.69
C GLU A 40 20.53 -0.43 23.19
N ASP A 41 20.22 0.47 22.26
CA ASP A 41 19.14 1.48 22.44
C ASP A 41 18.59 2.02 21.11
N VAL A 42 18.51 1.17 20.08
CA VAL A 42 17.84 1.52 18.82
C VAL A 42 16.33 1.42 19.03
N LYS A 43 15.67 2.52 19.42
CA LYS A 43 14.21 2.63 19.30
C LYS A 43 13.83 2.41 17.82
N PRO A 44 13.05 1.36 17.48
CA PRO A 44 12.69 1.12 16.09
C PRO A 44 11.91 2.31 15.56
N ALA A 45 12.28 2.78 14.37
CA ALA A 45 11.57 3.85 13.67
C ALA A 45 10.07 3.52 13.59
N PRO A 46 9.17 4.53 13.64
CA PRO A 46 7.74 4.28 13.52
C PRO A 46 7.45 3.60 12.18
N THR A 47 7.20 2.29 12.22
CA THR A 47 6.76 1.53 11.05
C THR A 47 5.39 2.06 10.64
N HIS A 48 5.32 2.74 9.49
CA HIS A 48 4.06 3.11 8.86
C HIS A 48 3.30 1.82 8.51
N ARG A 49 2.42 1.36 9.39
CA ARG A 49 1.67 0.12 9.20
C ARG A 49 0.54 0.39 8.23
N GLY A 50 0.67 -0.16 7.02
CA GLY A 50 -0.45 -0.39 6.11
C GLY A 50 -1.41 -1.46 6.64
N SER A 51 -2.16 -2.10 5.74
CA SER A 51 -3.08 -3.18 6.12
C SER A 51 -2.33 -4.29 6.88
N ILE A 52 -2.86 -4.68 8.04
CA ILE A 52 -2.26 -5.70 8.91
C ILE A 52 -2.91 -7.03 8.57
N LYS A 53 -2.12 -8.00 8.10
CA LYS A 53 -2.55 -9.38 7.88
C LYS A 53 -3.16 -9.96 9.17
N GLY A 54 -4.33 -10.58 9.07
CA GLY A 54 -5.04 -11.17 10.22
C GLY A 54 -6.11 -10.28 10.85
N ARG A 55 -6.43 -9.11 10.27
CA ARG A 55 -7.70 -8.42 10.58
C ARG A 55 -8.89 -9.20 10.03
N SER A 56 -10.02 -9.12 10.72
CA SER A 56 -11.29 -9.65 10.22
C SER A 56 -11.65 -9.02 8.88
N ALA A 57 -12.26 -9.80 7.99
CA ALA A 57 -12.81 -9.29 6.74
C ALA A 57 -13.74 -8.09 6.99
N ASN A 58 -13.81 -7.19 6.00
CA ASN A 58 -14.73 -6.06 6.06
C ASN A 58 -16.17 -6.59 6.14
N LEU A 59 -16.93 -6.09 7.11
CA LEU A 59 -18.36 -6.38 7.17
C LEU A 59 -19.06 -5.73 5.97
N ALA A 60 -20.02 -6.44 5.37
CA ALA A 60 -20.89 -5.86 4.36
C ALA A 60 -21.78 -4.79 5.02
N ARG A 61 -21.48 -3.51 4.78
CA ARG A 61 -22.16 -2.35 5.40
C ARG A 61 -23.22 -1.71 4.49
N ASP A 62 -23.87 -2.49 3.63
CA ASP A 62 -24.84 -2.00 2.64
C ASP A 62 -24.38 -0.72 1.93
N PHE A 63 -23.15 -0.78 1.42
CA PHE A 63 -22.45 0.37 0.83
C PHE A 63 -23.30 1.09 -0.23
N GLU A 64 -24.00 0.31 -1.06
CA GLU A 64 -24.91 0.80 -2.10
C GLU A 64 -25.99 1.74 -1.53
N LEU A 65 -26.63 1.33 -0.44
CA LEU A 65 -27.68 2.11 0.21
C LEU A 65 -27.10 3.37 0.86
N GLY A 66 -25.93 3.25 1.49
CA GLY A 66 -25.20 4.40 2.03
C GLY A 66 -24.85 5.44 0.96
N TYR A 67 -24.43 4.99 -0.23
CA TYR A 67 -24.13 5.84 -1.38
C TYR A 67 -25.38 6.53 -1.93
N GLN A 68 -26.47 5.78 -2.16
CA GLN A 68 -27.72 6.36 -2.64
C GLN A 68 -28.23 7.46 -1.72
N GLN A 69 -28.09 7.25 -0.41
CA GLN A 69 -28.49 8.23 0.60
C GLN A 69 -27.57 9.46 0.58
N LEU A 70 -26.25 9.27 0.48
CA LEU A 70 -25.30 10.37 0.32
C LEU A 70 -25.61 11.22 -0.93
N PHE A 71 -25.90 10.57 -2.05
CA PHE A 71 -26.25 11.26 -3.29
C PHE A 71 -27.54 12.06 -3.14
N LYS A 72 -28.59 11.43 -2.59
CA LYS A 72 -29.88 12.08 -2.33
C LYS A 72 -29.76 13.30 -1.40
N ASP A 73 -28.92 13.19 -0.38
CA ASP A 73 -28.79 14.23 0.64
C ASP A 73 -28.09 15.48 0.09
N TYR A 74 -27.09 15.32 -0.77
CA TYR A 74 -26.22 16.43 -1.16
C TYR A 74 -26.23 16.75 -2.66
N PHE A 75 -26.35 15.77 -3.54
CA PHE A 75 -26.09 15.93 -4.99
C PHE A 75 -27.33 15.78 -5.89
N ALA A 76 -28.49 15.40 -5.33
CA ALA A 76 -29.75 15.37 -6.07
C ALA A 76 -30.15 16.78 -6.56
N GLU A 77 -31.01 16.84 -7.58
CA GLU A 77 -31.56 18.10 -8.13
C GLU A 77 -32.23 18.97 -7.05
N SER A 78 -32.87 18.32 -6.07
CA SER A 78 -33.37 18.95 -4.85
C SER A 78 -32.71 18.29 -3.63
N PRO A 79 -31.51 18.75 -3.22
CA PRO A 79 -30.77 18.12 -2.14
C PRO A 79 -31.50 18.32 -0.81
N THR A 80 -31.53 17.29 0.03
CA THR A 80 -32.20 17.34 1.34
C THR A 80 -31.42 18.23 2.32
N CYS A 81 -30.09 18.32 2.14
CA CYS A 81 -29.21 19.11 2.98
C CYS A 81 -28.62 20.32 2.24
N PRO A 82 -28.54 21.50 2.89
CA PRO A 82 -27.89 22.65 2.28
C PRO A 82 -26.35 22.48 2.22
N PRO A 83 -25.66 23.21 1.32
CA PRO A 83 -24.21 23.08 1.10
C PRO A 83 -23.35 23.34 2.35
N ASP A 84 -23.82 24.16 3.29
CA ASP A 84 -23.09 24.43 4.54
C ASP A 84 -22.95 23.18 5.41
N VAL A 85 -23.94 22.29 5.38
CA VAL A 85 -23.90 21.01 6.10
C VAL A 85 -22.87 20.09 5.46
N PHE A 86 -22.80 20.05 4.14
CA PHE A 86 -21.75 19.31 3.41
C PHE A 86 -20.37 19.81 3.81
N ARG A 87 -20.16 21.14 3.83
CA ARG A 87 -18.89 21.74 4.23
C ARG A 87 -18.52 21.44 5.67
N ARG A 88 -19.46 21.42 6.61
CA ARG A 88 -19.18 21.04 8.01
C ARG A 88 -18.80 19.56 8.14
N ARG A 89 -19.52 18.67 7.43
CA ARG A 89 -19.34 17.21 7.53
C ARG A 89 -18.06 16.72 6.84
N PHE A 90 -17.82 17.17 5.61
CA PHE A 90 -16.69 16.72 4.79
C PHE A 90 -15.51 17.70 4.81
N ARG A 91 -15.67 18.85 5.48
CA ARG A 91 -14.64 19.89 5.60
C ARG A 91 -14.18 20.46 4.25
N MET A 92 -15.03 20.36 3.21
CA MET A 92 -14.76 20.83 1.85
C MET A 92 -16.01 21.43 1.20
N GLN A 93 -15.84 22.32 0.24
CA GLN A 93 -16.99 22.79 -0.56
C GLN A 93 -17.45 21.70 -1.53
N GLN A 94 -18.76 21.67 -1.80
CA GLN A 94 -19.37 20.71 -2.70
C GLN A 94 -18.88 20.86 -4.15
N SER A 95 -18.68 22.10 -4.61
CA SER A 95 -18.11 22.38 -5.93
C SER A 95 -16.69 21.82 -6.08
N LEU A 96 -15.86 21.97 -5.06
CA LEU A 96 -14.51 21.41 -5.04
C LEU A 96 -14.54 19.89 -5.10
N PHE A 97 -15.50 19.25 -4.42
CA PHE A 97 -15.67 17.80 -4.51
C PHE A 97 -15.95 17.35 -5.95
N LEU A 98 -16.89 18.02 -6.63
CA LEU A 98 -17.21 17.73 -8.03
C LEU A 98 -16.02 17.98 -8.98
N GLN A 99 -15.23 19.02 -8.72
CA GLN A 99 -14.03 19.30 -9.51
C GLN A 99 -12.97 18.20 -9.33
N ILE A 100 -12.71 17.77 -8.10
CA ILE A 100 -11.78 16.67 -7.82
C ILE A 100 -12.23 15.39 -8.52
N VAL A 101 -13.53 15.08 -8.45
CA VAL A 101 -14.12 13.95 -9.15
C VAL A 101 -13.84 14.02 -10.65
N HIS A 102 -14.20 15.13 -11.28
CA HIS A 102 -14.00 15.35 -12.71
C HIS A 102 -12.51 15.24 -13.12
N ASP A 103 -11.62 15.80 -12.31
CA ASP A 103 -10.18 15.75 -12.56
C ASP A 103 -9.64 14.30 -12.40
N VAL A 104 -10.12 13.57 -11.39
CA VAL A 104 -9.75 12.16 -11.15
C VAL A 104 -10.23 11.27 -12.30
N GLU A 105 -11.43 11.53 -12.83
CA GLU A 105 -11.98 10.83 -14.00
C GLU A 105 -11.15 11.07 -15.26
N GLY A 106 -10.72 12.32 -15.49
CA GLY A 106 -9.92 12.68 -16.66
C GLY A 106 -8.49 12.14 -16.63
N HIS A 107 -7.88 11.96 -15.45
CA HIS A 107 -6.45 11.66 -15.34
C HIS A 107 -6.11 10.19 -15.10
N ASN A 108 -7.04 9.36 -14.62
CA ASN A 108 -6.71 7.99 -14.28
C ASN A 108 -6.94 7.01 -15.43
N HIS A 109 -5.85 6.68 -16.13
CA HIS A 109 -5.82 5.63 -17.15
C HIS A 109 -6.27 4.24 -16.64
N ILE A 110 -6.06 3.95 -15.35
CA ILE A 110 -6.52 2.70 -14.71
C ILE A 110 -8.05 2.68 -14.58
N LEU A 111 -8.66 3.84 -14.24
CA LEU A 111 -10.11 4.02 -14.19
C LEU A 111 -10.71 3.86 -15.61
N CYS A 112 -10.14 4.54 -16.61
CA CYS A 112 -10.61 4.44 -18.01
C CYS A 112 -10.46 3.04 -18.62
N ARG A 113 -9.37 2.31 -18.33
CA ARG A 113 -9.17 0.95 -18.87
C ARG A 113 -10.18 -0.05 -18.33
N ARG A 114 -10.54 0.04 -17.04
CA ARG A 114 -11.46 -0.91 -16.38
C ARG A 114 -12.91 -0.63 -16.76
N THR A 115 -13.31 0.64 -16.89
CA THR A 115 -14.66 1.02 -17.39
C THR A 115 -14.89 0.57 -18.83
N MET A 116 -13.90 0.72 -19.72
CA MET A 116 -13.97 0.24 -21.11
C MET A 116 -14.12 -1.30 -21.18
N HIS A 117 -13.48 -2.04 -20.28
CA HIS A 117 -13.56 -3.50 -20.25
C HIS A 117 -14.91 -4.01 -19.70
N LEU A 118 -15.51 -3.33 -18.72
CA LEU A 118 -16.85 -3.65 -18.19
C LEU A 118 -17.95 -3.34 -19.22
N ALA A 119 -17.87 -2.18 -19.89
CA ALA A 119 -18.78 -1.83 -20.98
C ALA A 119 -18.73 -2.83 -22.16
N SER A 120 -17.56 -3.42 -22.41
CA SER A 120 -17.39 -4.47 -23.44
C SER A 120 -18.00 -5.82 -23.03
N ARG A 121 -18.04 -6.12 -21.72
CA ARG A 121 -18.61 -7.36 -21.19
C ARG A 121 -20.13 -7.36 -21.30
N ASP A 122 -20.75 -6.25 -20.97
CA ASP A 122 -22.21 -6.07 -21.05
C ASP A 122 -22.71 -5.98 -22.50
N TYR A 123 -21.89 -5.44 -23.42
CA TYR A 123 -22.20 -5.38 -24.85
C TYR A 123 -22.16 -6.76 -25.53
N SER A 124 -21.35 -7.70 -25.02
CA SER A 124 -21.19 -9.04 -25.60
C SER A 124 -22.32 -10.03 -25.24
N GLN A 125 -23.08 -9.76 -24.18
CA GLN A 125 -24.16 -10.62 -23.70
C GLN A 125 -25.51 -10.37 -24.41
N SER A 126 -25.70 -9.18 -25.01
CA SER A 126 -26.91 -8.82 -25.77
C SER A 126 -26.79 -9.17 -27.25
N ARG A 127 -27.11 -10.41 -27.61
CA ARG A 127 -27.39 -10.78 -29.01
C ARG A 127 -28.65 -10.06 -29.51
N LYS A 128 -28.49 -9.35 -30.64
CA LYS A 128 -29.50 -9.09 -31.69
C LYS A 128 -30.83 -8.47 -31.22
N SER A 129 -30.88 -7.15 -31.05
CA SER A 129 -31.82 -6.24 -31.73
C SER A 129 -31.82 -4.88 -31.05
N LEU A 130 -31.84 -3.82 -31.88
CA LEU A 130 -31.95 -2.39 -31.58
C LEU A 130 -30.72 -1.67 -30.99
N LEU A 131 -30.07 -0.90 -31.87
CA LEU A 131 -29.52 0.44 -31.55
C LEU A 131 -30.51 1.48 -32.11
N PRO A 132 -30.49 2.75 -31.69
CA PRO A 132 -30.03 3.31 -30.42
C PRO A 132 -31.07 4.31 -29.85
N SER A 133 -31.39 4.28 -28.54
CA SER A 133 -31.83 5.52 -27.89
C SER A 133 -30.62 6.12 -27.19
N ALA A 134 -30.27 7.33 -27.61
CA ALA A 134 -29.20 8.11 -27.04
C ALA A 134 -29.36 8.14 -25.51
N CYS A 135 -28.30 7.75 -24.78
CA CYS A 135 -28.20 8.05 -23.37
C CYS A 135 -28.38 9.56 -23.19
N LEU A 136 -29.44 9.94 -22.50
CA LEU A 136 -29.69 11.32 -22.11
C LEU A 136 -28.51 11.81 -21.23
N PRO A 137 -28.04 13.05 -21.40
CA PRO A 137 -26.87 13.58 -20.67
C PRO A 137 -27.06 13.70 -19.15
N THR A 138 -28.22 13.33 -18.60
CA THR A 138 -28.57 13.48 -17.19
C THR A 138 -28.22 12.29 -16.30
N GLU A 139 -27.79 11.14 -16.86
CA GLU A 139 -27.44 9.93 -16.09
C GLU A 139 -25.92 9.70 -15.93
N ALA A 140 -25.09 10.45 -16.65
CA ALA A 140 -23.63 10.34 -16.57
C ALA A 140 -23.04 10.50 -15.15
N PRO A 141 -23.53 11.41 -14.28
CA PRO A 141 -22.98 11.57 -12.92
C PRO A 141 -23.22 10.34 -12.03
N LEU A 142 -24.33 9.61 -12.24
CA LEU A 142 -24.70 8.45 -11.44
C LEU A 142 -23.83 7.23 -11.76
N MET A 143 -23.46 7.04 -13.04
CA MET A 143 -22.57 5.96 -13.49
C MET A 143 -21.10 6.17 -13.10
N LEU A 144 -20.68 7.42 -12.95
CA LEU A 144 -19.29 7.77 -12.60
C LEU A 144 -19.00 7.62 -11.10
N MET A 145 -19.94 8.02 -10.26
CA MET A 145 -19.84 7.81 -8.80
C MET A 145 -19.93 6.34 -8.41
N THR A 146 -20.80 5.55 -9.04
CA THR A 146 -20.83 4.09 -8.80
C THR A 146 -19.52 3.44 -9.24
N SER A 147 -18.86 3.92 -10.29
CA SER A 147 -17.56 3.41 -10.75
C SER A 147 -16.40 3.68 -9.76
N ILE A 148 -16.29 4.90 -9.22
CA ILE A 148 -15.24 5.24 -8.23
C ILE A 148 -15.41 4.39 -6.95
N PHE A 149 -16.65 4.13 -6.54
CA PHE A 149 -16.92 3.37 -5.32
C PHE A 149 -16.88 1.84 -5.49
N GLU A 150 -17.27 1.28 -6.64
CA GLU A 150 -16.99 -0.11 -7.00
C GLU A 150 -15.48 -0.37 -7.10
N LEU A 151 -14.70 0.63 -7.50
CA LEU A 151 -13.25 0.54 -7.45
C LEU A 151 -12.68 0.56 -6.04
N LEU A 152 -13.24 1.36 -5.11
CA LEU A 152 -12.86 1.27 -3.69
C LEU A 152 -13.27 -0.07 -3.08
N ARG A 153 -14.39 -0.65 -3.52
CA ARG A 153 -14.83 -2.00 -3.15
C ARG A 153 -13.84 -3.06 -3.64
N LEU A 154 -13.46 -3.02 -4.92
CA LEU A 154 -12.52 -3.96 -5.53
C LEU A 154 -11.07 -3.78 -5.05
N TYR A 155 -10.61 -2.55 -4.79
CA TYR A 155 -9.30 -2.29 -4.17
C TYR A 155 -9.22 -2.84 -2.74
N SER A 156 -10.34 -2.96 -2.04
CA SER A 156 -10.38 -3.59 -0.71
C SER A 156 -10.38 -5.12 -0.77
N GLU A 157 -10.88 -5.69 -1.86
CA GLU A 157 -10.95 -7.14 -2.10
C GLU A 157 -9.66 -7.68 -2.77
N GLU A 158 -8.94 -6.88 -3.55
CA GLU A 158 -7.65 -7.25 -4.18
C GLU A 158 -6.45 -7.23 -3.19
N TYR A 159 -6.65 -6.80 -1.95
CA TYR A 159 -5.63 -6.78 -0.87
C TYR A 159 -6.02 -7.67 0.34
N LEU A 160 -6.65 -8.83 0.08
CA LEU A 160 -6.89 -9.89 1.06
C LEU A 160 -6.02 -11.14 0.78
#